data_AF-A0A7W1SQS1-F1
#
_entry.id   AF-A0A7W1SQS1-F1
#
_cell.length_a   1.000
_cell.length_b   1.000
_cell.length_c   1.000
_cell.angle_alpha   90.00
_cell.angle_beta   90.00
_cell.angle_gamma   90.00
#
_symmetry.space_group_name_H-M   'P 1'
#
loop_
_entity.id
_entity.type
_entity.pdbx_description
1 polymer ?
#
loop_
_entity_poly.entity_id
_entity_poly.type
_entity_poly.pdbx_seq_one_letter_code
_entity_poly.pdbx_strand_id
1 'polypeptide(L)'
;METIKAEFDVLKSISSIADVAKESKLEEAVFEKLAPELALLANYLNISAKQAFSVAITFTLNANSDTGGVSDYTRYLDCNPIKVLELQKDFPLLTEKGILSVKRGYKRIRSFNEFAKYEYMVSDQIIKSILINEIPNFSGEPDTHDIFKVLEKIFKLSQEREEEEITTGELFKMFNEYLKSYAHFPLIKHIKQLNFEVEDAYLFFLLCWKSLLGEESVSLISTLENIFDQPHKLIHYS
;
A
#
# COMPACT_ATOMS: atom_id res chain seq x y z
N MET A 1 23.45 -9.10 -7.04
CA MET A 1 23.55 -9.30 -5.59
C MET A 1 23.10 -10.73 -5.32
N GLU A 2 23.88 -11.52 -4.59
CA GLU A 2 23.45 -12.86 -4.16
C GLU A 2 22.24 -12.73 -3.23
N THR A 3 21.16 -13.43 -3.54
CA THR A 3 19.96 -13.45 -2.71
C THR A 3 20.14 -14.46 -1.58
N ILE A 4 19.76 -14.07 -0.36
CA ILE A 4 19.86 -14.94 0.83
C ILE A 4 18.54 -15.69 0.97
N LYS A 5 18.59 -17.02 1.01
CA LYS A 5 17.41 -17.88 1.23
C LYS A 5 17.04 -17.93 2.70
N ALA A 6 15.75 -18.10 2.99
CA ALA A 6 15.27 -18.37 4.34
C ALA A 6 15.66 -19.79 4.78
N GLU A 7 15.97 -19.96 6.07
CA GLU A 7 16.37 -21.25 6.66
C GLU A 7 15.20 -22.22 6.89
N PHE A 8 13.96 -21.75 6.70
CA PHE A 8 12.74 -22.52 6.83
C PHE A 8 11.81 -22.25 5.63
N ASP A 9 10.77 -23.08 5.49
CA ASP A 9 9.75 -22.90 4.47
C ASP A 9 8.72 -21.87 4.95
N VAL A 10 8.84 -20.65 4.40
CA VAL A 10 8.03 -19.50 4.81
C VAL A 10 6.55 -19.72 4.47
N LEU A 11 6.25 -20.30 3.31
CA LEU A 11 4.87 -20.60 2.91
C LEU A 11 4.22 -21.62 3.83
N LYS A 12 4.96 -22.66 4.21
CA LYS A 12 4.47 -23.67 5.15
C LYS A 12 4.20 -23.08 6.53
N SER A 13 5.06 -22.19 7.01
CA SER A 13 4.86 -21.47 8.27
C SER A 13 3.60 -20.60 8.22
N ILE A 14 3.42 -19.81 7.16
CA ILE A 14 2.21 -19.00 6.94
C ILE A 14 0.95 -19.88 6.89
N SER A 15 0.98 -20.99 6.16
CA SER A 15 -0.14 -21.93 6.09
C SER A 15 -0.48 -22.49 7.48
N SER A 16 0.52 -22.91 8.25
CA SER A 16 0.30 -23.43 9.60
C SER A 16 -0.30 -22.39 10.54
N ILE A 17 0.13 -21.13 10.44
CA ILE A 17 -0.45 -20.02 11.21
C ILE A 17 -1.92 -19.83 10.81
N ALA A 18 -2.19 -19.76 9.51
CA ALA A 18 -3.52 -19.54 8.96
C ALA A 18 -4.51 -20.63 9.37
N ASP A 19 -4.14 -21.90 9.19
CA ASP A 19 -5.00 -23.05 9.49
C ASP A 19 -5.40 -23.12 10.97
N VAL A 20 -4.48 -22.77 11.88
CA VAL A 20 -4.75 -22.74 13.33
C VAL A 20 -5.51 -21.47 13.74
N ALA A 21 -5.32 -20.36 13.02
CA ALA A 21 -5.98 -19.09 13.30
C ALA A 21 -7.44 -19.05 12.81
N LYS A 22 -7.79 -19.84 11.79
CA LYS A 22 -9.15 -19.91 11.26
C LYS A 22 -10.15 -20.27 12.37
N GLU A 23 -11.22 -19.49 12.48
CA GLU A 23 -12.28 -19.64 13.51
C GLU A 23 -11.77 -19.61 14.96
N SER A 24 -10.57 -19.08 15.20
CA SER A 24 -9.91 -19.06 16.51
C SER A 24 -10.49 -18.06 17.52
N LYS A 25 -11.34 -17.14 17.06
CA LYS A 25 -11.92 -16.04 17.85
C LYS A 25 -10.90 -15.11 18.49
N LEU A 26 -9.62 -15.21 18.08
CA LEU A 26 -8.46 -14.56 18.70
C LEU A 26 -8.34 -14.89 20.20
N GLU A 27 -8.46 -16.16 20.56
CA GLU A 27 -8.21 -16.65 21.92
C GLU A 27 -6.71 -16.72 22.23
N GLU A 28 -6.31 -16.45 23.48
CA GLU A 28 -4.89 -16.41 23.89
C GLU A 28 -4.17 -17.75 23.68
N ALA A 29 -4.86 -18.88 23.88
CA ALA A 29 -4.34 -20.22 23.68
C ALA A 29 -3.84 -20.46 22.24
N VAL A 30 -4.39 -19.74 21.26
CA VAL A 30 -3.98 -19.83 19.85
C VAL A 30 -2.59 -19.24 19.67
N PHE A 31 -2.30 -18.12 20.35
CA PHE A 31 -0.98 -17.48 20.30
C PHE A 31 0.10 -18.32 20.99
N GLU A 32 -0.24 -19.02 22.07
CA GLU A 32 0.68 -19.96 22.72
C GLU A 32 1.03 -21.14 21.79
N LYS A 33 0.02 -21.72 21.14
CA LYS A 33 0.22 -22.81 20.17
C LYS A 33 1.03 -22.37 18.96
N LEU A 34 0.82 -21.13 18.50
CA LEU A 34 1.49 -20.56 17.33
C LEU A 34 2.84 -19.91 17.63
N ALA A 35 3.24 -19.79 18.90
CA ALA A 35 4.46 -19.07 19.30
C ALA A 35 5.72 -19.46 18.51
N PRO A 36 6.00 -20.75 18.21
CA PRO A 36 7.18 -21.12 17.42
C PRO A 36 7.13 -20.59 15.98
N GLU A 37 6.00 -20.78 15.29
CA GLU A 37 5.83 -20.34 13.90
C GLU A 37 5.80 -18.80 13.80
N LEU A 38 5.15 -18.15 14.76
CA LEU A 38 5.14 -16.69 14.84
C LEU A 38 6.54 -16.13 15.07
N ALA A 39 7.39 -16.81 15.85
CA ALA A 39 8.77 -16.37 16.04
C ALA A 39 9.59 -16.50 14.76
N LEU A 40 9.43 -17.59 14.00
CA LEU A 40 10.09 -17.76 12.70
C LEU A 40 9.70 -16.66 11.72
N LEU A 41 8.39 -16.43 11.54
CA LEU A 41 7.88 -15.43 10.63
C LEU A 41 8.21 -14.00 11.08
N ALA A 42 8.16 -13.73 12.39
CA ALA A 42 8.54 -12.44 12.98
C ALA A 42 10.01 -12.11 12.72
N ASN A 43 10.91 -13.09 12.89
CA ASN A 43 12.32 -12.92 12.60
C ASN A 43 12.58 -12.74 11.10
N TYR A 44 11.90 -13.52 10.26
CA TYR A 44 11.97 -13.41 8.80
C TYR A 44 11.54 -12.03 8.31
N LEU A 45 10.50 -11.43 8.91
CA LEU A 45 9.97 -10.11 8.53
C LEU A 45 10.54 -8.93 9.35
N ASN A 46 11.35 -9.19 10.37
CA ASN A 46 11.83 -8.20 11.33
C ASN A 46 10.68 -7.35 11.97
N ILE A 47 9.68 -8.06 12.50
CA ILE A 47 8.47 -7.50 13.15
C ILE A 47 8.15 -8.24 14.44
N SER A 48 7.13 -7.79 15.19
CA SER A 48 6.66 -8.51 16.38
C SER A 48 5.83 -9.75 16.02
N ALA A 49 5.69 -10.70 16.95
CA ALA A 49 4.86 -11.89 16.76
C ALA A 49 3.39 -11.57 16.42
N LYS A 50 2.81 -10.53 17.03
CA LYS A 50 1.44 -10.09 16.74
C LYS A 50 1.30 -9.50 15.34
N GLN A 51 2.33 -8.77 14.88
CA GLN A 51 2.40 -8.28 13.51
C GLN A 51 2.59 -9.43 12.51
N ALA A 52 3.44 -10.41 12.82
CA ALA A 52 3.62 -11.60 11.99
C ALA A 52 2.33 -12.40 11.84
N PHE A 53 1.57 -12.57 12.93
CA PHE A 53 0.23 -13.14 12.89
C PHE A 53 -0.65 -12.36 11.90
N SER A 54 -0.70 -11.04 12.03
CA SER A 54 -1.51 -10.18 11.16
C SER A 54 -1.17 -10.37 9.69
N VAL A 55 0.13 -10.35 9.34
CA VAL A 55 0.64 -10.52 7.97
C VAL A 55 0.31 -11.89 7.41
N ALA A 56 0.45 -12.96 8.21
CA ALA A 56 0.08 -14.31 7.78
C ALA A 56 -1.41 -14.39 7.39
N ILE A 57 -2.30 -13.81 8.21
CA ILE A 57 -3.73 -13.77 7.90
C ILE A 57 -3.99 -12.90 6.67
N THR A 58 -3.35 -11.72 6.55
CA THR A 58 -3.50 -10.86 5.36
C THR A 58 -3.10 -11.62 4.09
N PHE A 59 -1.98 -12.34 4.13
CA PHE A 59 -1.48 -13.14 3.02
C PHE A 59 -2.50 -14.19 2.58
N THR A 60 -3.06 -14.94 3.53
CA THR A 60 -4.09 -15.95 3.24
C THR A 60 -5.37 -15.35 2.67
N LEU A 61 -5.80 -14.19 3.20
CA LEU A 61 -6.96 -13.47 2.66
C LEU A 61 -6.71 -13.01 1.22
N ASN A 62 -5.54 -12.39 0.95
CA ASN A 62 -5.20 -11.93 -0.39
C ASN A 62 -5.09 -13.09 -1.39
N ALA A 63 -4.58 -14.25 -0.97
CA ALA A 63 -4.54 -15.46 -1.80
C ALA A 63 -5.94 -15.96 -2.20
N ASN A 64 -6.98 -15.65 -1.41
CA ASN A 64 -8.38 -15.97 -1.70
C ASN A 64 -9.12 -14.84 -2.46
N SER A 65 -8.40 -13.83 -2.96
CA SER A 65 -8.97 -12.60 -3.53
C SER A 65 -9.78 -11.73 -2.55
N ASP A 66 -9.61 -11.93 -1.24
CA ASP A 66 -10.18 -11.03 -0.23
C ASP A 66 -9.25 -9.82 -0.01
N THR A 67 -9.84 -8.68 0.36
CA THR A 67 -9.15 -7.39 0.38
C THR A 67 -8.49 -7.08 1.73
N GLY A 68 -8.53 -8.03 2.67
CA GLY A 68 -7.94 -7.87 4.00
C GLY A 68 -8.69 -6.85 4.87
N GLY A 69 -9.93 -6.51 4.51
CA GLY A 69 -10.77 -5.59 5.28
C GLY A 69 -11.27 -6.22 6.59
N VAL A 70 -11.81 -5.38 7.48
CA VAL A 70 -12.34 -5.83 8.78
C VAL A 70 -13.37 -6.96 8.61
N SER A 71 -14.24 -6.87 7.61
CA SER A 71 -15.24 -7.93 7.33
C SER A 71 -14.61 -9.28 7.05
N ASP A 72 -13.51 -9.30 6.32
CA ASP A 72 -12.88 -10.54 5.86
C ASP A 72 -12.14 -11.20 7.03
N TYR A 73 -11.44 -10.40 7.84
CA TYR A 73 -10.87 -10.84 9.11
C TYR A 73 -11.92 -11.40 10.07
N THR A 74 -13.04 -10.70 10.25
CA THR A 74 -14.10 -11.17 11.17
C THR A 74 -14.70 -12.50 10.73
N ARG A 75 -14.88 -12.68 9.41
CA ARG A 75 -15.37 -13.94 8.83
C ARG A 75 -14.35 -15.06 8.97
N TYR A 76 -13.09 -14.78 8.68
CA TYR A 76 -12.02 -15.79 8.72
C TYR A 76 -11.71 -16.27 10.14
N LEU A 77 -11.67 -15.34 11.09
CA LEU A 77 -11.32 -15.62 12.50
C LEU A 77 -12.53 -15.96 13.38
N ASP A 78 -13.76 -15.85 12.86
CA ASP A 78 -15.01 -15.96 13.63
C ASP A 78 -15.03 -15.06 14.88
N CYS A 79 -14.62 -13.80 14.73
CA CYS A 79 -14.46 -12.89 15.86
C CYS A 79 -15.20 -11.56 15.69
N ASN A 80 -15.40 -10.85 16.81
CA ASN A 80 -16.01 -9.52 16.82
C ASN A 80 -15.09 -8.50 16.10
N PRO A 81 -15.63 -7.63 15.22
CA PRO A 81 -14.91 -6.53 14.58
C PRO A 81 -14.00 -5.71 15.50
N ILE A 82 -14.36 -5.51 16.78
CA ILE A 82 -13.53 -4.74 17.73
C ILE A 82 -12.17 -5.39 17.95
N LYS A 83 -12.10 -6.73 18.05
CA LYS A 83 -10.83 -7.45 18.20
C LYS A 83 -9.94 -7.31 16.96
N VAL A 84 -10.56 -7.30 15.78
CA VAL A 84 -9.85 -7.06 14.51
C VAL A 84 -9.30 -5.64 14.45
N LEU A 85 -10.10 -4.64 14.83
CA LEU A 85 -9.64 -3.24 14.88
C LEU A 85 -8.45 -3.07 15.84
N GLU A 86 -8.43 -3.81 16.95
CA GLU A 86 -7.29 -3.82 17.86
C GLU A 86 -6.03 -4.49 17.27
N LEU A 87 -6.21 -5.54 16.46
CA LEU A 87 -5.12 -6.15 15.69
C LEU A 87 -4.57 -5.18 14.63
N GLN A 88 -5.46 -4.41 14.01
CA GLN A 88 -5.13 -3.47 12.92
C GLN A 88 -4.45 -2.18 13.38
N LYS A 89 -4.33 -1.91 14.68
CA LYS A 89 -3.62 -0.73 15.21
C LYS A 89 -2.18 -0.60 14.69
N ASP A 90 -1.53 -1.73 14.43
CA ASP A 90 -0.13 -1.76 13.99
C ASP A 90 0.03 -1.74 12.46
N PHE A 91 -1.06 -1.76 11.70
CA PHE A 91 -1.00 -1.85 10.24
C PHE A 91 -0.33 -0.63 9.58
N PRO A 92 -0.55 0.62 10.05
CA PRO A 92 0.21 1.76 9.54
C PRO A 92 1.73 1.60 9.63
N LEU A 93 2.23 0.98 10.70
CA LEU A 93 3.67 0.69 10.86
C LEU A 93 4.15 -0.38 9.89
N LEU A 94 3.32 -1.39 9.60
CA LEU A 94 3.64 -2.41 8.60
C LEU A 94 3.62 -1.85 7.18
N THR A 95 2.77 -0.85 6.93
CA THR A 95 2.79 -0.09 5.67
C THR A 95 4.03 0.78 5.55
N GLU A 96 4.45 1.47 6.62
CA GLU A 96 5.70 2.24 6.65
C GLU A 96 6.93 1.36 6.38
N LYS A 97 6.94 0.14 6.91
CA LYS A 97 7.98 -0.87 6.65
C LYS A 97 7.94 -1.48 5.23
N GLY A 98 6.96 -1.12 4.39
CA GLY A 98 6.77 -1.70 3.06
C GLY A 98 6.28 -3.15 3.07
N ILE A 99 5.80 -3.65 4.21
CA ILE A 99 5.33 -5.04 4.35
C ILE A 99 3.90 -5.17 3.86
N LEU A 100 3.05 -4.21 4.23
CA LEU A 100 1.69 -4.09 3.73
C LEU A 100 1.59 -2.94 2.74
N SER A 101 0.84 -3.12 1.66
CA SER A 101 0.29 -2.03 0.86
C SER A 101 -1.13 -1.74 1.32
N VAL A 102 -1.54 -0.48 1.19
CA VAL A 102 -2.89 -0.05 1.50
C VAL A 102 -3.55 0.44 0.21
N LYS A 103 -4.76 -0.06 -0.04
CA LYS A 103 -5.66 0.48 -1.06
C LYS A 103 -6.91 1.01 -0.39
N ARG A 104 -7.54 2.00 -1.00
CA ARG A 104 -8.85 2.45 -0.56
C ARG A 104 -9.88 1.51 -1.17
N GLY A 105 -10.72 0.88 -0.34
CA GLY A 105 -11.72 -0.06 -0.86
C GLY A 105 -12.74 0.67 -1.75
N TYR A 106 -13.02 0.10 -2.93
CA TYR A 106 -13.97 0.64 -3.91
C TYR A 106 -15.40 0.80 -3.38
N LYS A 107 -15.76 0.04 -2.35
CA LYS A 107 -17.13 0.07 -1.82
C LYS A 107 -17.31 1.33 -0.99
N ARG A 108 -18.25 2.20 -1.40
CA ARG A 108 -18.84 3.29 -0.61
C ARG A 108 -19.53 2.75 0.65
N ILE A 109 -18.80 2.11 1.55
CA ILE A 109 -19.30 1.68 2.83
C ILE A 109 -19.39 2.94 3.68
N ARG A 110 -20.58 3.24 4.22
CA ARG A 110 -20.72 4.15 5.37
C ARG A 110 -20.05 3.46 6.56
N SER A 111 -18.73 3.54 6.60
CA SER A 111 -17.94 2.98 7.67
C SER A 111 -18.01 3.91 8.88
N PHE A 112 -18.06 3.32 10.07
CA PHE A 112 -18.03 4.04 11.34
C PHE A 112 -16.70 4.80 11.57
N ASN A 113 -15.61 4.40 10.89
CA ASN A 113 -14.33 5.10 10.94
C ASN A 113 -13.52 4.98 9.64
N GLU A 114 -12.48 5.80 9.52
CA GLU A 114 -11.58 5.87 8.36
C GLU A 114 -10.78 4.56 8.17
N PHE A 115 -10.40 3.89 9.27
CA PHE A 115 -9.65 2.63 9.26
C PHE A 115 -10.38 1.49 8.53
N ALA A 116 -11.69 1.36 8.70
CA ALA A 116 -12.47 0.32 8.04
C ALA A 116 -12.79 0.62 6.55
N LYS A 117 -12.25 1.70 5.98
CA LYS A 117 -12.29 1.98 4.52
C LYS A 117 -11.04 1.49 3.79
N TYR A 118 -10.00 1.12 4.53
CA TYR A 118 -8.74 0.68 3.96
C TYR A 118 -8.71 -0.84 3.80
N GLU A 119 -8.28 -1.25 2.63
CA GLU A 119 -8.00 -2.63 2.25
C GLU A 119 -6.49 -2.81 2.33
N TYR A 120 -6.05 -3.79 3.11
CA TYR A 120 -4.64 -4.04 3.33
C TYR A 120 -4.24 -5.30 2.61
N MET A 121 -3.17 -5.18 1.82
CA MET A 121 -2.60 -6.30 1.08
C MET A 121 -1.15 -6.48 1.50
N VAL A 122 -0.63 -7.70 1.43
CA VAL A 122 0.81 -7.91 1.51
C VAL A 122 1.45 -7.31 0.26
N SER A 123 2.54 -6.55 0.43
CA SER A 123 3.17 -5.90 -0.72
C SER A 123 3.76 -6.91 -1.69
N ASP A 124 3.75 -6.59 -2.98
CA ASP A 124 4.23 -7.49 -4.04
C ASP A 124 5.67 -7.95 -3.82
N GLN A 125 6.51 -7.09 -3.24
CA GLN A 125 7.89 -7.44 -2.91
C GLN A 125 7.94 -8.56 -1.87
N ILE A 126 7.15 -8.44 -0.79
CA ILE A 126 7.09 -9.47 0.24
C ILE A 126 6.47 -10.75 -0.31
N ILE A 127 5.40 -10.66 -1.11
CA ILE A 127 4.79 -11.84 -1.77
C ILE A 127 5.84 -12.57 -2.61
N LYS A 128 6.58 -11.86 -3.46
CA LYS A 128 7.65 -12.46 -4.28
C LYS A 128 8.69 -13.15 -3.43
N SER A 129 9.20 -12.48 -2.39
CA SER A 129 10.20 -13.05 -1.46
C SER A 129 9.70 -14.31 -0.77
N ILE A 130 8.44 -14.34 -0.33
CA ILE A 130 7.81 -15.52 0.27
C ILE A 130 7.74 -16.67 -0.75
N LEU A 131 7.24 -16.41 -1.96
CA LEU A 131 7.03 -17.44 -2.99
C LEU A 131 8.33 -18.13 -3.43
N ILE A 132 9.46 -17.41 -3.41
CA ILE A 132 10.78 -17.95 -3.78
C ILE A 132 11.64 -18.31 -2.56
N ASN A 133 11.07 -18.23 -1.36
CA ASN A 133 11.72 -18.51 -0.07
C ASN A 133 13.01 -17.71 0.17
N GLU A 134 12.99 -16.42 -0.18
CA GLU A 134 14.11 -15.48 0.00
C GLU A 134 13.84 -14.52 1.15
N ILE A 135 14.89 -14.11 1.87
CA ILE A 135 14.78 -13.08 2.90
C ILE A 135 14.41 -11.77 2.21
N PRO A 136 13.31 -11.09 2.61
CA PRO A 136 12.90 -9.87 1.96
C PRO A 136 13.90 -8.80 2.29
N ASN A 137 14.28 -8.03 1.27
CA ASN A 137 15.14 -6.90 1.51
C ASN A 137 14.32 -5.75 2.10
N PHE A 138 14.28 -5.68 3.44
CA PHE A 138 13.71 -4.56 4.19
C PHE A 138 14.62 -3.35 4.24
N SER A 139 15.63 -3.24 3.35
CA SER A 139 16.35 -2.00 3.18
C SER A 139 15.32 -0.93 2.81
N GLY A 140 14.81 -0.27 3.84
CA GLY A 140 14.10 0.99 3.81
C GLY A 140 15.08 2.06 3.41
N GLU A 141 15.69 1.90 2.25
CA GLU A 141 15.56 3.01 1.36
C GLU A 141 14.07 2.97 0.98
N PRO A 142 13.29 4.02 1.29
CA PRO A 142 12.19 4.32 0.38
C PRO A 142 12.84 4.41 -1.02
N ASP A 143 12.10 4.36 -2.11
CA ASP A 143 12.68 4.56 -3.44
C ASP A 143 13.28 5.99 -3.63
N THR A 144 14.20 6.44 -2.76
CA THR A 144 14.63 7.81 -2.50
C THR A 144 15.91 8.18 -3.19
N HIS A 145 16.54 7.25 -3.92
CA HIS A 145 17.64 7.56 -4.82
C HIS A 145 17.20 7.65 -6.27
N ASP A 146 16.01 7.15 -6.61
CA ASP A 146 15.49 7.17 -7.97
C ASP A 146 14.26 8.09 -8.09
N ILE A 147 14.50 9.26 -8.69
CA ILE A 147 13.44 10.24 -8.96
C ILE A 147 12.38 9.66 -9.90
N PHE A 148 12.71 8.73 -10.80
CA PHE A 148 11.76 8.15 -11.74
C PHE A 148 10.71 7.30 -11.03
N LYS A 149 11.07 6.60 -9.95
CA LYS A 149 10.10 5.87 -9.13
C LYS A 149 9.16 6.80 -8.35
N VAL A 150 9.64 7.97 -7.95
CA VAL A 150 8.78 9.01 -7.36
C VAL A 150 7.81 9.56 -8.41
N LEU A 151 8.29 9.84 -9.64
CA LEU A 151 7.44 10.26 -10.75
C LEU A 151 6.39 9.19 -11.10
N GLU A 152 6.76 7.92 -11.12
CA GLU A 152 5.84 6.79 -11.34
C GLU A 152 4.75 6.74 -10.26
N LYS A 153 5.12 6.90 -8.98
CA LYS A 153 4.16 6.93 -7.86
C LYS A 153 3.20 8.11 -7.97
N ILE A 154 3.69 9.28 -8.39
CA ILE A 154 2.85 10.46 -8.63
C ILE A 154 1.91 10.20 -9.81
N PHE A 155 2.40 9.59 -10.89
CA PHE A 155 1.59 9.25 -12.06
C PHE A 155 0.47 8.25 -11.73
N LYS A 156 0.73 7.25 -10.88
CA LYS A 156 -0.29 6.27 -10.45
C LYS A 156 -1.50 6.92 -9.79
N LEU A 157 -1.34 8.05 -9.09
CA LEU A 157 -2.48 8.79 -8.54
C LEU A 157 -3.47 9.25 -9.62
N SER A 158 -3.00 9.55 -10.85
CA SER A 158 -3.90 9.90 -11.95
C SER A 158 -4.69 8.70 -12.46
N GLN A 159 -4.12 7.49 -12.41
CA GLN A 159 -4.79 6.25 -12.78
C GLN A 159 -5.83 5.87 -11.71
N GLU A 160 -5.44 5.93 -10.44
CA GLU A 160 -6.36 5.72 -9.30
C GLU A 160 -7.55 6.69 -9.37
N ARG A 161 -7.31 7.94 -9.79
CA ARG A 161 -8.37 8.94 -9.93
C ARG A 161 -9.23 8.70 -11.18
N GLU A 162 -8.64 8.30 -12.31
CA GLU A 162 -9.36 7.90 -13.53
C GLU A 162 -10.28 6.69 -13.26
N GLU A 163 -9.83 5.76 -12.42
CA GLU A 163 -10.58 4.58 -11.97
C GLU A 163 -11.60 4.89 -10.86
N GLU A 164 -11.82 6.17 -10.53
CA GLU A 164 -12.70 6.67 -9.48
C GLU A 164 -12.35 6.16 -8.05
N GLU A 165 -11.13 5.70 -7.81
CA GLU A 165 -10.66 5.21 -6.50
C GLU A 165 -10.41 6.36 -5.51
N ILE A 166 -9.91 7.48 -6.02
CA ILE A 166 -9.67 8.71 -5.27
C ILE A 166 -10.32 9.90 -5.97
N THR A 167 -10.75 10.89 -5.19
CA THR A 167 -11.25 12.17 -5.72
C THR A 167 -10.10 13.08 -6.15
N THR A 168 -10.38 14.10 -6.98
CA THR A 168 -9.38 15.14 -7.33
C THR A 168 -8.76 15.78 -6.07
N GLY A 169 -9.55 16.04 -5.03
CA GLY A 169 -9.05 16.63 -3.79
C GLY A 169 -8.08 15.71 -3.02
N GLU A 170 -8.34 14.41 -3.04
CA GLU A 170 -7.48 13.40 -2.39
C GLU A 170 -6.18 13.20 -3.15
N LEU A 171 -6.25 13.17 -4.49
CA LEU A 171 -5.08 13.18 -5.36
C LEU A 171 -4.15 14.36 -5.03
N PHE A 172 -4.67 15.58 -4.93
CA PHE A 172 -3.84 16.75 -4.58
C PHE A 172 -3.30 16.73 -3.15
N LYS A 173 -4.05 16.16 -2.20
CA LYS A 173 -3.57 15.96 -0.84
C LYS A 173 -2.38 14.98 -0.82
N MET A 174 -2.53 13.81 -1.45
CA MET A 174 -1.50 12.77 -1.53
C MET A 174 -0.27 13.25 -2.29
N PHE A 175 -0.47 13.97 -3.40
CA PHE A 175 0.61 14.60 -4.16
C PHE A 175 1.44 15.56 -3.29
N ASN A 176 0.79 16.42 -2.50
CA ASN A 176 1.49 17.30 -1.58
C ASN A 176 2.27 16.55 -0.49
N GLU A 177 1.73 15.44 0.01
CA GLU A 177 2.42 14.56 0.96
C GLU A 177 3.67 13.93 0.32
N TYR A 178 3.60 13.52 -0.95
CA TYR A 178 4.77 13.07 -1.72
C TYR A 178 5.80 14.19 -1.92
N LEU A 179 5.40 15.39 -2.32
CA LEU A 179 6.33 16.53 -2.47
C LEU A 179 7.03 16.89 -1.15
N LYS A 180 6.38 16.70 -0.01
CA LYS A 180 7.00 16.88 1.32
C LYS A 180 7.99 15.75 1.62
N SER A 181 7.60 14.51 1.40
CA SER A 181 8.39 13.31 1.72
C SER A 181 9.64 13.17 0.84
N TYR A 182 9.59 13.66 -0.39
CA TYR A 182 10.67 13.56 -1.38
C TYR A 182 11.39 14.90 -1.64
N ALA A 183 11.30 15.84 -0.69
CA ALA A 183 11.85 17.19 -0.84
C ALA A 183 13.38 17.26 -1.00
N HIS A 184 14.10 16.17 -0.76
CA HIS A 184 15.55 16.09 -0.94
C HIS A 184 15.96 16.07 -2.42
N PHE A 185 15.12 15.55 -3.32
CA PHE A 185 15.43 15.45 -4.75
C PHE A 185 15.54 16.81 -5.44
N PRO A 186 16.56 17.02 -6.29
CA PRO A 186 16.74 18.29 -7.02
C PRO A 186 15.52 18.70 -7.86
N LEU A 187 14.87 17.75 -8.54
CA LEU A 187 13.67 18.02 -9.35
C LEU A 187 12.53 18.58 -8.49
N ILE A 188 12.25 17.94 -7.35
CA ILE A 188 11.21 18.37 -6.41
C ILE A 188 11.52 19.77 -5.85
N LYS A 189 12.80 20.04 -5.51
CA LYS A 189 13.23 21.37 -5.06
C LYS A 189 13.02 22.43 -6.14
N HIS A 190 13.37 22.13 -7.40
CA HIS A 190 13.21 23.07 -8.50
C HIS A 190 11.74 23.40 -8.75
N ILE A 191 10.87 22.39 -8.75
CA ILE A 191 9.43 22.60 -8.95
C ILE A 191 8.82 23.42 -7.82
N LYS A 192 9.24 23.21 -6.57
CA LYS A 192 8.84 24.09 -5.46
C LYS A 192 9.28 25.55 -5.64
N GLN A 193 10.37 25.82 -6.34
CA GLN A 193 10.81 27.19 -6.65
C GLN A 193 10.00 27.85 -7.76
N LEU A 194 9.28 27.07 -8.58
CA LEU A 194 8.39 27.61 -9.63
C LEU A 194 7.11 28.23 -9.05
N ASN A 195 6.80 28.00 -7.77
CA ASN A 195 5.66 28.59 -7.07
C ASN A 195 4.30 28.32 -7.75
N PHE A 196 4.15 27.15 -8.36
CA PHE A 196 2.89 26.71 -8.96
C PHE A 196 1.81 26.45 -7.89
N GLU A 197 0.55 26.69 -8.27
CA GLU A 197 -0.60 26.13 -7.58
C GLU A 197 -0.55 24.59 -7.66
N VAL A 198 -1.24 23.88 -6.76
CA VAL A 198 -1.11 22.42 -6.66
C VAL A 198 -1.55 21.72 -7.94
N GLU A 199 -2.57 22.24 -8.60
CA GLU A 199 -3.10 21.80 -9.89
C GLU A 199 -2.02 21.86 -10.97
N ASP A 200 -1.38 23.02 -11.12
CA ASP A 200 -0.36 23.29 -12.13
C ASP A 200 0.91 22.48 -11.88
N ALA A 201 1.30 22.36 -10.61
CA ALA A 201 2.41 21.51 -10.21
C ALA A 201 2.14 20.06 -10.60
N TYR A 202 0.96 19.52 -10.27
CA TYR A 202 0.62 18.15 -10.59
C TYR A 202 0.58 17.89 -12.11
N LEU A 203 -0.03 18.80 -12.86
CA LEU A 203 -0.06 18.74 -14.33
C LEU A 203 1.36 18.72 -14.91
N PHE A 204 2.25 19.57 -14.40
CA PHE A 204 3.65 19.60 -14.82
C PHE A 204 4.35 18.24 -14.59
N PHE A 205 4.14 17.60 -13.44
CA PHE A 205 4.68 16.26 -13.17
C PHE A 205 4.18 15.21 -14.16
N LEU A 206 2.89 15.24 -14.49
CA LEU A 206 2.30 14.31 -15.47
C LEU A 206 2.90 14.51 -16.87
N LEU A 207 3.06 15.77 -17.29
CA LEU A 207 3.70 16.09 -18.57
C LEU A 207 5.15 15.60 -18.60
N CYS A 208 5.93 15.85 -17.55
CA CYS A 208 7.30 15.33 -17.44
C CYS A 208 7.34 13.81 -17.57
N TRP A 209 6.46 13.09 -16.87
CA TRP A 209 6.41 11.64 -16.92
C TRP A 209 6.07 11.10 -18.31
N LYS A 210 5.03 11.64 -18.95
CA LYS A 210 4.63 11.24 -20.32
C LYS A 210 5.72 11.54 -21.34
N SER A 211 6.39 12.69 -21.25
CA SER A 211 7.53 13.02 -22.10
C SER A 211 8.71 12.05 -21.89
N LEU A 212 8.97 11.62 -20.66
CA LEU A 212 10.03 10.63 -20.36
C LEU A 212 9.72 9.24 -20.94
N LEU A 213 8.45 8.89 -21.08
CA LEU A 213 8.00 7.65 -21.73
C LEU A 213 8.04 7.73 -23.27
N GLY A 214 8.43 8.87 -23.84
CA GLY A 214 8.55 9.05 -25.29
C GLY A 214 7.22 9.34 -26.00
N GLU A 215 6.19 9.81 -25.27
CA GLU A 215 4.97 10.30 -25.91
C GLU A 215 5.25 11.61 -26.67
N GLU A 216 5.32 11.55 -28.01
CA GLU A 216 5.60 12.71 -28.87
C GLU A 216 4.46 13.76 -28.85
N SER A 217 3.23 13.34 -28.53
CA SER A 217 2.09 14.22 -28.38
C SER A 217 1.27 13.84 -27.16
N VAL A 218 1.29 14.68 -26.12
CA VAL A 218 0.42 14.52 -24.95
C VAL A 218 -0.85 15.33 -25.17
N SER A 219 -2.00 14.65 -25.25
CA SER A 219 -3.28 15.34 -25.26
C SER A 219 -3.52 15.99 -23.90
N LEU A 220 -3.57 17.33 -23.89
CA LEU A 220 -3.85 18.11 -22.69
C LEU A 220 -5.25 17.79 -22.15
N ILE A 221 -6.22 17.65 -23.05
CA ILE A 221 -7.62 17.36 -22.68
C ILE A 221 -7.71 16.03 -21.93
N SER A 222 -7.16 14.94 -22.47
CA SER A 222 -7.21 13.64 -21.78
C SER A 222 -6.41 13.64 -20.49
N THR A 223 -5.31 14.40 -20.44
CA THR A 223 -4.52 14.53 -19.21
C THR A 223 -5.30 15.26 -18.12
N LEU A 224 -6.04 16.32 -18.47
CA LEU A 224 -6.89 17.05 -17.53
C LEU A 224 -8.12 16.24 -17.11
N GLU A 225 -8.69 15.46 -18.05
CA GLU A 225 -9.78 14.52 -17.77
C GLU A 225 -9.39 13.48 -16.75
N ASN A 226 -8.11 13.14 -16.62
CA ASN A 226 -7.56 12.23 -15.62
C ASN A 226 -7.28 12.90 -14.26
N ILE A 227 -7.39 14.22 -14.15
CA ILE A 227 -7.10 14.98 -12.93
C ILE A 227 -8.39 15.50 -12.28
N PHE A 228 -9.34 16.01 -13.06
CA PHE A 228 -10.46 16.82 -12.56
C PHE A 228 -11.83 16.14 -12.64
N ASP A 229 -12.52 16.07 -11.51
CA ASP A 229 -13.88 15.50 -11.37
C ASP A 229 -14.97 16.28 -12.11
N GLN A 230 -14.71 17.53 -12.49
CA GLN A 230 -15.73 18.44 -13.01
C GLN A 230 -15.31 19.05 -14.35
N PRO A 231 -16.12 18.92 -15.42
CA PRO A 231 -15.77 19.40 -16.76
C PRO A 231 -15.47 20.90 -16.84
N HIS A 232 -16.08 21.73 -16.00
CA HIS A 232 -15.83 23.18 -16.01
C HIS A 232 -14.38 23.54 -15.58
N LYS A 233 -13.72 22.67 -14.81
CA LYS A 233 -12.31 22.86 -14.46
C LYS A 233 -11.38 22.59 -15.63
N LEU A 234 -11.77 21.74 -16.58
CA LEU A 234 -11.03 21.48 -17.81
C LEU A 234 -10.96 22.74 -18.69
N ILE A 235 -12.03 23.53 -18.71
CA ILE A 235 -12.16 24.75 -19.53
C ILE A 235 -11.15 25.83 -19.11
N HIS A 236 -10.76 25.88 -17.83
CA HIS A 236 -9.77 26.84 -17.35
C HIS A 236 -8.35 26.63 -17.94
N TYR A 237 -8.10 25.45 -18.52
CA TYR A 237 -6.84 25.06 -19.12
C TYR A 237 -6.92 24.85 -20.65
N SER A 238 -8.05 25.20 -21.27
CA SER A 238 -8.33 25.03 -22.71
C SER A 238 -8.13 26.31 -23.51
#